data_AF-A0A5J4P0H8-F1
#
_entry.id   AF-A0A5J4P0H8-F1
#
_cell.length_a   1.000
_cell.length_b   1.000
_cell.length_c   1.000
_cell.angle_alpha   90.00
_cell.angle_beta   90.00
_cell.angle_gamma   90.00
#
_symmetry.space_group_name_H-M   'P 1'
#
loop_
_entity.id
_entity.type
_entity.pdbx_description
1 polymer ?
#
loop_
_entity_poly.entity_id
_entity_poly.type
_entity_poly.pdbx_seq_one_letter_code
_entity_poly.pdbx_strand_id
1 'polypeptide(L)'
;MFCFRITPPAGDLFDLFLPMIGIYQEYVRNHHYSLQVLAEYKQRPEFTQMLKRLEDKPLCEGRSIESFLTYPMHQIPRYIITLHELLAHTPHDHVDRKKLEYAKSKLEQISHVSNVRFFKFSVSSLN
;
A
#
# COMPACT_ATOMS: atom_id res chain seq x y z
N MET A 1 -16.12 1.57 -31.83
CA MET A 1 -15.01 0.59 -31.94
C MET A 1 -13.71 1.33 -31.65
N PHE A 2 -13.45 1.65 -30.38
CA PHE A 2 -12.26 2.39 -29.97
C PHE A 2 -11.19 1.42 -29.48
N CYS A 3 -10.00 1.63 -30.02
CA CYS A 3 -8.80 0.83 -29.92
C CYS A 3 -8.20 0.96 -28.50
N PHE A 4 -8.37 -0.06 -27.64
CA PHE A 4 -7.50 -0.27 -26.48
C PHE A 4 -6.30 -1.12 -26.92
N ARG A 5 -5.43 -0.51 -27.73
CA ARG A 5 -4.02 -0.91 -27.78
C ARG A 5 -3.28 0.06 -26.85
N ILE A 6 -2.34 -0.47 -26.06
CA ILE A 6 -1.44 0.22 -25.12
C ILE A 6 -1.94 0.25 -23.66
N THR A 7 -2.10 -0.93 -23.07
CA THR A 7 -1.68 -1.14 -21.67
C THR A 7 -0.88 -2.44 -21.67
N PRO A 8 0.34 -2.49 -21.07
CA PRO A 8 0.99 -3.78 -20.82
C PRO A 8 -0.02 -4.67 -20.07
N PRO A 9 -0.04 -6.00 -20.28
CA PRO A 9 -1.03 -6.87 -19.67
C PRO A 9 -1.04 -6.59 -18.17
N ALA A 10 -2.16 -6.07 -17.64
CA ALA A 10 -2.20 -5.56 -16.27
C ALA A 10 -1.79 -6.65 -15.26
N GLY A 11 -1.94 -7.92 -15.64
CA GLY A 11 -1.47 -9.07 -14.87
C GLY A 11 0.06 -9.18 -14.73
N ASP A 12 0.86 -8.76 -15.71
CA ASP A 12 2.33 -8.84 -15.60
C ASP A 12 2.88 -7.79 -14.62
N LEU A 13 2.15 -6.68 -14.47
CA LEU A 13 2.41 -5.70 -13.43
C LEU A 13 2.26 -6.34 -12.05
N PHE A 14 1.21 -7.12 -11.81
CA PHE A 14 0.99 -7.76 -10.52
C PHE A 14 2.08 -8.76 -10.14
N ASP A 15 2.66 -9.47 -11.11
CA ASP A 15 3.79 -10.38 -10.87
C ASP A 15 5.06 -9.62 -10.41
N LEU A 16 5.26 -8.38 -10.86
CA LEU A 16 6.31 -7.48 -10.36
C LEU A 16 5.98 -6.88 -8.98
N PHE A 17 4.69 -6.68 -8.68
CA PHE A 17 4.24 -6.13 -7.39
C PHE A 17 4.25 -7.17 -6.27
N LEU A 18 4.03 -8.46 -6.56
CA LEU A 18 3.98 -9.52 -5.55
C LEU A 18 5.23 -9.59 -4.64
N PRO A 19 6.46 -9.58 -5.18
CA PRO A 19 7.68 -9.55 -4.38
C PRO A 19 7.80 -8.29 -3.53
N MET A 20 7.36 -7.14 -4.07
CA MET A 20 7.38 -5.86 -3.36
C MET A 20 6.49 -5.92 -2.12
N ILE A 21 5.34 -6.61 -2.18
CA ILE A 21 4.43 -6.75 -1.03
C ILE A 21 5.13 -7.43 0.16
N GLY A 22 6.04 -8.38 -0.05
CA GLY A 22 6.83 -8.98 1.02
C GLY A 22 7.68 -7.96 1.79
N ILE A 23 8.27 -6.99 1.07
CA ILE A 23 9.02 -5.88 1.67
C ILE A 23 8.08 -4.98 2.48
N TYR A 24 6.87 -4.71 1.98
CA TYR A 24 5.86 -3.94 2.70
C TYR A 24 5.41 -4.64 3.99
N GLN A 25 5.28 -5.97 4.02
CA GLN A 25 4.93 -6.70 5.24
C GLN A 25 5.98 -6.49 6.34
N GLU A 26 7.26 -6.54 5.98
CA GLU A 26 8.35 -6.31 6.93
C GLU A 26 8.37 -4.85 7.41
N TYR A 27 8.11 -3.90 6.51
CA TYR A 27 7.95 -2.49 6.90
C TYR A 27 6.80 -2.29 7.89
N VAL A 28 5.61 -2.83 7.62
CA VAL A 28 4.45 -2.69 8.51
C VAL A 28 4.69 -3.35 9.86
N ARG A 29 5.38 -4.50 9.88
CA ARG A 29 5.78 -5.18 11.12
C ARG A 29 6.70 -4.30 11.98
N ASN A 30 7.68 -3.65 11.36
CA ASN A 30 8.66 -2.82 12.04
C ASN A 30 8.21 -1.36 12.24
N HIS A 31 7.03 -0.97 11.76
CA HIS A 31 6.55 0.41 11.80
C HIS A 31 6.50 0.97 13.23
N HIS A 32 6.09 0.17 14.22
CA HIS A 32 6.08 0.60 15.62
C HIS A 32 7.48 0.96 16.12
N TYR A 33 8.51 0.23 15.66
CA TYR A 33 9.90 0.46 16.03
C TYR A 33 10.41 1.75 15.36
N SER A 34 10.07 1.96 14.09
CA SER A 34 10.38 3.23 13.40
C SER A 34 9.79 4.45 14.12
N LEU A 35 8.55 4.36 14.62
CA LEU A 35 7.93 5.44 15.40
C LEU A 35 8.59 5.64 16.77
N GLN A 36 9.00 4.56 17.44
CA GLN A 36 9.73 4.64 18.72
C GLN A 36 11.07 5.35 18.56
N VAL A 37 11.85 4.96 17.55
CA VAL A 37 13.14 5.61 17.23
C VAL A 37 12.89 7.09 16.90
N LEU A 38 11.89 7.40 16.09
CA LEU A 38 11.54 8.79 15.78
C LEU A 38 11.20 9.59 17.06
N ALA A 39 10.43 9.02 17.98
CA ALA A 39 10.08 9.66 19.24
C ALA A 39 11.31 9.94 20.13
N GLU A 40 12.29 9.03 20.13
CA GLU A 40 13.57 9.22 20.82
C GLU A 40 14.37 10.38 20.20
N TYR A 41 14.47 10.43 18.87
CA TYR A 41 15.18 11.50 18.18
C TYR A 41 14.49 12.85 18.32
N LYS A 42 13.16 12.89 18.44
CA LYS A 42 12.41 14.13 18.73
C LYS A 42 12.71 14.74 20.11
N GLN A 43 13.32 13.99 21.03
CA GLN A 43 13.82 14.56 22.29
C GLN A 43 15.07 15.45 22.07
N ARG A 44 15.74 15.34 20.91
CA ARG A 44 16.94 16.11 20.59
C ARG A 44 16.55 17.42 19.88
N PRO A 45 16.86 18.60 20.44
CA PRO A 45 16.45 19.89 19.87
C PRO A 45 16.99 20.13 18.45
N GLU A 46 18.21 19.68 18.17
CA GLU A 46 18.84 19.80 16.85
C GLU A 46 18.08 19.03 15.77
N PHE A 47 17.66 17.80 16.10
CA PHE A 47 16.86 16.98 15.19
C PHE A 47 15.48 17.59 14.97
N THR A 48 14.81 18.04 16.03
CA THR A 48 13.48 18.65 15.93
C THR A 48 13.49 19.95 15.12
N GLN A 49 14.52 20.79 15.25
CA GLN A 49 14.67 21.98 14.39
C GLN A 49 14.91 21.60 12.93
N MET A 50 15.76 20.61 12.67
CA MET A 50 16.01 20.13 11.30
C MET A 50 14.74 19.53 10.69
N LEU A 51 14.02 18.70 11.45
CA LEU A 51 12.77 18.07 11.03
C LEU A 51 11.71 19.12 10.68
N LYS A 52 11.52 20.13 11.53
CA LYS A 52 10.56 21.21 11.27
C LYS A 52 10.87 21.95 9.96
N ARG A 53 12.15 22.25 9.69
CA ARG A 53 12.57 22.88 8.42
C ARG A 53 12.29 21.98 7.21
N LEU A 54 12.29 20.66 7.37
CA LEU A 54 11.93 19.73 6.31
C LEU A 54 10.41 19.66 6.11
N GLU A 55 9.63 19.61 7.20
CA GLU A 55 8.17 19.56 7.18
C GLU A 55 7.53 20.87 6.67
N ASP A 56 8.19 22.01 6.88
CA ASP A 56 7.75 23.33 6.36
C ASP A 56 7.91 23.46 4.83
N LYS A 57 8.54 22.48 4.15
CA LYS A 57 8.67 22.52 2.69
C LYS A 57 7.28 22.37 2.04
N PRO A 58 6.99 23.10 0.95
CA PRO A 58 5.70 23.01 0.27
C PRO A 58 5.39 21.59 -0.25
N LEU A 59 6.42 20.81 -0.58
CA LEU A 59 6.31 19.39 -0.98
C LEU A 59 5.72 18.49 0.12
N CYS A 60 5.88 18.86 1.38
CA CYS A 60 5.36 18.10 2.51
C CYS A 60 3.89 18.41 2.79
N GLU A 61 3.34 19.47 2.19
CA GLU A 61 1.93 19.89 2.36
C GLU A 61 1.51 20.02 3.84
N GLY A 62 2.44 20.40 4.71
CA GLY A 62 2.19 20.51 6.16
C GLY A 62 2.02 19.16 6.89
N ARG A 63 2.34 18.04 6.24
CA ARG A 63 2.28 16.70 6.86
C ARG A 63 3.55 16.43 7.65
N SER A 64 3.38 15.77 8.79
CA SER A 64 4.52 15.34 9.61
C SER A 64 5.19 14.08 9.04
N ILE A 65 6.44 13.84 9.43
CA ILE A 65 7.15 12.60 9.08
C ILE A 65 6.40 11.34 9.53
N GLU A 66 5.71 11.36 10.68
CA GLU A 66 4.86 10.24 11.11
C GLU A 66 3.77 9.94 10.08
N SER A 67 3.16 10.98 9.54
CA SER A 67 2.13 10.84 8.52
C SER A 67 2.70 10.20 7.26
N PHE A 68 3.94 10.52 6.87
CA PHE A 68 4.60 9.85 5.74
C PHE A 68 4.91 8.37 6.02
N LEU A 69 5.28 8.03 7.25
CA LEU A 69 5.55 6.65 7.66
C LEU A 69 4.29 5.77 7.66
N THR A 70 3.09 6.35 7.72
CA THR A 70 1.83 5.57 7.65
C THR A 70 1.38 5.30 6.21
N TYR A 71 1.86 6.02 5.18
CA TYR A 71 1.47 5.80 3.78
C TYR A 71 1.58 4.34 3.32
N PRO A 72 2.71 3.65 3.56
CA PRO A 72 2.86 2.24 3.18
C PRO A 72 1.82 1.31 3.84
N MET A 73 1.28 1.68 5.01
CA MET A 73 0.26 0.91 5.71
C MET A 73 -1.10 0.97 5.00
N HIS A 74 -1.41 2.09 4.34
CA HIS A 74 -2.67 2.31 3.62
C HIS A 74 -2.61 1.89 2.15
N GLN A 75 -1.41 1.76 1.60
CA GLN A 75 -1.22 1.47 0.18
C GLN A 75 -1.67 0.06 -0.22
N ILE A 76 -1.40 -0.96 0.61
CA ILE A 76 -1.77 -2.34 0.31
C ILE A 76 -3.30 -2.56 0.40
N PRO A 77 -4.03 -2.09 1.43
CA PRO A 77 -5.50 -2.16 1.44
C PRO A 77 -6.12 -1.51 0.20
N ARG A 78 -5.57 -0.38 -0.25
CA ARG A 78 -6.04 0.30 -1.45
C ARG A 78 -5.86 -0.55 -2.71
N TYR A 79 -4.75 -1.28 -2.86
CA TYR A 79 -4.57 -2.19 -3.99
C TYR A 79 -5.58 -3.34 -3.98
N ILE A 80 -5.95 -3.86 -2.81
CA ILE A 80 -6.99 -4.88 -2.68
C ILE A 80 -8.34 -4.34 -3.17
N ILE A 81 -8.74 -3.15 -2.70
CA ILE A 81 -10.00 -2.51 -3.10
C ILE A 81 -10.01 -2.25 -4.62
N THR A 82 -8.94 -1.65 -5.15
CA THR A 82 -8.83 -1.39 -6.59
C THR A 82 -8.86 -2.67 -7.42
N LEU A 83 -8.27 -3.77 -6.94
CA LEU A 83 -8.37 -5.07 -7.60
C LEU A 83 -9.79 -5.64 -7.59
N HIS A 84 -10.50 -5.51 -6.47
CA HIS A 84 -11.92 -5.90 -6.38
C HIS A 84 -12.78 -5.09 -7.35
N GLU A 85 -12.60 -3.77 -7.40
CA GLU A 85 -13.32 -2.89 -8.32
C GLU A 85 -12.98 -3.21 -9.78
N LEU A 86 -11.70 -3.43 -10.09
CA LEU A 86 -11.26 -3.78 -11.44
C LEU A 86 -11.87 -5.12 -11.88
N LEU A 87 -11.89 -6.13 -11.01
CA LEU A 87 -12.55 -7.41 -11.27
C LEU A 87 -14.06 -7.29 -11.44
N ALA A 88 -14.72 -6.40 -10.69
CA ALA A 88 -16.16 -6.17 -10.85
C ALA A 88 -16.51 -5.61 -12.24
N HIS A 89 -15.63 -4.81 -12.82
CA HIS A 89 -15.81 -4.19 -14.15
C HIS A 89 -15.17 -4.98 -15.30
N THR A 90 -14.44 -6.05 -15.03
CA THR A 90 -13.78 -6.87 -16.06
C THR A 90 -14.69 -8.03 -16.50
N PRO A 91 -15.06 -8.14 -17.79
CA PRO A 91 -15.89 -9.24 -18.29
C PRO A 91 -15.27 -10.63 -18.02
N HIS A 92 -16.12 -11.65 -17.85
CA HIS A 92 -15.67 -13.02 -17.57
C HIS A 92 -14.80 -13.63 -18.68
N ASP A 93 -14.97 -13.20 -19.93
CA ASP A 93 -14.22 -13.68 -21.09
C ASP A 93 -12.92 -12.88 -21.35
N HIS A 94 -12.58 -11.95 -20.45
CA HIS A 94 -11.37 -11.14 -20.60
C HIS A 94 -10.12 -11.96 -20.26
N VAL A 95 -9.10 -11.88 -21.12
CA VAL A 95 -7.82 -12.61 -20.96
C VAL A 95 -7.11 -12.34 -19.63
N ASP A 96 -7.28 -11.14 -19.06
CA ASP A 96 -6.66 -10.76 -17.78
C ASP A 96 -7.48 -11.17 -16.55
N ARG A 97 -8.73 -11.63 -16.70
CA ARG A 97 -9.62 -12.00 -15.58
C ARG A 97 -8.94 -13.01 -14.64
N LYS A 98 -8.36 -14.08 -15.20
CA LYS A 98 -7.65 -15.13 -14.44
C LYS A 98 -6.42 -14.59 -13.71
N LYS A 99 -5.66 -13.68 -14.33
CA LYS A 99 -4.49 -13.06 -13.71
C LYS A 99 -4.87 -12.14 -12.56
N LEU A 100 -5.95 -11.37 -12.72
CA LEU A 100 -6.49 -10.51 -11.67
C LEU A 100 -7.05 -11.32 -10.49
N GLU A 101 -7.75 -12.43 -10.75
CA GLU A 101 -8.23 -13.35 -9.70
C GLU A 101 -7.06 -13.98 -8.93
N TYR A 102 -5.97 -14.36 -9.62
CA TYR A 102 -4.74 -14.84 -8.99
C TYR A 102 -4.08 -13.78 -8.09
N ALA A 103 -3.91 -12.56 -8.61
CA ALA A 103 -3.34 -11.44 -7.86
C ALA A 103 -4.17 -11.11 -6.61
N LYS A 104 -5.50 -11.11 -6.74
CA LYS A 104 -6.44 -10.93 -5.62
C LYS A 104 -6.24 -12.01 -4.56
N SER A 105 -6.25 -13.29 -4.95
CA SER A 105 -6.08 -14.41 -4.01
C SER A 105 -4.75 -14.34 -3.26
N LYS A 106 -3.67 -13.94 -3.95
CA LYS A 106 -2.35 -13.75 -3.34
C LYS A 106 -2.33 -12.60 -2.33
N LEU A 107 -2.94 -11.47 -2.65
CA LEU A 107 -3.06 -10.34 -1.75
C LEU A 107 -3.92 -10.64 -0.52
N GLU A 108 -5.01 -11.38 -0.69
CA GLU A 108 -5.84 -11.87 0.42
C GLU A 108 -5.07 -12.81 1.35
N GLN A 109 -4.28 -13.73 0.78
CA GLN A 109 -3.41 -14.62 1.56
C GLN A 109 -2.37 -13.84 2.38
N ILE A 110 -1.73 -12.85 1.77
CA ILE A 110 -0.75 -11.96 2.43
C ILE A 110 -1.41 -11.16 3.56
N SER A 111 -2.59 -10.58 3.29
CA SER A 111 -3.40 -9.85 4.27
C SER A 111 -3.75 -10.71 5.49
N HIS A 112 -4.12 -11.98 5.26
CA HIS A 112 -4.43 -12.93 6.32
C HIS A 112 -3.22 -13.30 7.18
N VAL A 113 -2.05 -13.50 6.56
CA VAL A 113 -0.81 -13.89 7.25
C VAL A 113 -0.24 -12.75 8.08
N SER A 114 -0.37 -11.50 7.64
CA SER A 114 0.27 -10.37 8.32
C SER A 114 -0.32 -10.03 9.70
N ASN A 115 -1.49 -10.54 10.09
CA ASN A 115 -2.14 -10.23 11.38
C ASN A 115 -2.27 -8.71 11.66
N VAL A 116 -2.14 -7.89 10.61
CA VAL A 116 -2.19 -6.44 10.68
C VAL A 116 -3.67 -6.10 10.74
N ARG A 117 -4.17 -5.82 11.95
CA ARG A 117 -5.55 -5.41 12.24
C ARG A 117 -6.08 -4.32 11.29
N PHE A 118 -5.20 -3.49 10.72
CA PHE A 118 -5.55 -2.46 9.75
C PHE A 118 -6.13 -3.01 8.43
N PHE A 119 -5.74 -4.21 7.98
CA PHE A 119 -6.29 -4.80 6.75
C PHE A 119 -7.70 -5.37 6.93
N LYS A 120 -8.01 -5.92 8.11
CA LYS A 120 -9.33 -6.48 8.40
C LYS A 120 -10.43 -5.42 8.31
N PHE A 121 -10.14 -4.16 8.65
CA PHE A 121 -11.15 -3.10 8.64
C PHE A 121 -11.64 -2.74 7.22
N SER A 122 -10.75 -2.73 6.22
CA SER A 122 -11.13 -2.47 4.82
C SER A 122 -11.83 -3.66 4.17
N VAL A 123 -11.40 -4.90 4.44
CA VAL A 123 -11.97 -6.09 3.79
C VAL A 123 -13.34 -6.47 4.39
N SER A 124 -13.55 -6.29 5.69
CA SER A 124 -14.84 -6.58 6.34
C SER A 124 -15.96 -5.59 5.97
N SER A 125 -15.64 -4.43 5.41
CA SER A 125 -16.65 -3.44 4.95
C SER A 125 -17.14 -3.70 3.51
N LEU A 126 -16.59 -4.73 2.84
CA LEU A 126 -16.91 -5.12 1.46
C LEU A 126 -17.70 -6.44 1.36
N ASN A 127 -18.07 -7.05 2.49
CA ASN A 127 -18.97 -8.20 2.58
C ASN A 127 -20.29 -7.82 3.24
#